data_AF-A0A175VTE5-F1
#
_entry.id   AF-A0A175VTE5-F1
#
_cell.length_a   1.000
_cell.length_b   1.000
_cell.length_c   1.000
_cell.angle_alpha   90.00
_cell.angle_beta   90.00
_cell.angle_gamma   90.00
#
_symmetry.space_group_name_H-M   'P 1'
#
loop_
_entity.id
_entity.type
_entity.pdbx_description
1 polymer ?
#
loop_
_entity_poly.entity_id
_entity_poly.type
_entity_poly.pdbx_seq_one_letter_code
_entity_poly.pdbx_strand_id
1 'polypeptide(L)'
;MTKISKKETEIADFIRATDRQLADVNAKLGALCLAKQEQDEMEADKASAISQVAVEQTVLAESRKLLEELLSGIHTAAVNARKDQALAQVVNNFGGQNEGMQIGRLPPSCSDLHERRWQIIEGKSLDAESGS
;
A
#
# COMPACT_ATOMS: atom_id res chain seq x y z
N MET A 1 14.42 1.26 -14.63
CA MET A 1 13.86 0.76 -13.36
C MET A 1 12.70 1.65 -12.95
N THR A 2 11.54 1.10 -12.58
CA THR A 2 10.42 1.92 -12.06
C THR A 2 10.67 2.27 -10.59
N LYS A 3 10.03 3.34 -10.07
CA LYS A 3 10.09 3.70 -8.65
C LYS A 3 9.64 2.56 -7.72
N ILE A 4 8.66 1.76 -8.16
CA ILE A 4 8.15 0.58 -7.44
C ILE A 4 9.23 -0.49 -7.31
N SER A 5 9.88 -0.86 -8.41
CA SER A 5 10.92 -1.90 -8.41
C SER A 5 12.11 -1.55 -7.52
N LYS A 6 12.47 -0.26 -7.44
CA LYS A 6 13.50 0.20 -6.50
C LYS A 6 13.08 -0.03 -5.05
N LYS A 7 11.85 0.33 -4.68
CA LYS A 7 11.32 0.11 -3.33
C LYS A 7 11.20 -1.37 -2.97
N GLU A 8 10.78 -2.22 -3.91
CA GLU A 8 10.75 -3.68 -3.71
C GLU A 8 12.13 -4.23 -3.38
N THR A 9 13.16 -3.76 -4.10
CA THR A 9 14.55 -4.17 -3.86
C THR A 9 15.05 -3.68 -2.50
N GLU A 10 14.78 -2.42 -2.14
CA GLU A 10 15.14 -1.87 -0.83
C GLU A 10 14.49 -2.66 0.32
N ILE A 11 13.21 -3.01 0.22
CA ILE A 11 12.52 -3.80 1.25
C ILE A 11 13.07 -5.22 1.32
N ALA A 12 13.37 -5.85 0.17
CA ALA A 12 14.02 -7.15 0.16
C ALA A 12 15.41 -7.10 0.83
N ASP A 13 16.15 -6.01 0.66
CA ASP A 13 17.43 -5.78 1.33
C ASP A 13 17.27 -5.62 2.84
N PHE A 14 16.26 -4.88 3.29
CA PHE A 14 15.92 -4.76 4.72
C PHE A 14 15.48 -6.08 5.34
N ILE A 15 14.71 -6.91 4.62
CA ILE A 15 14.35 -8.25 5.08
C ILE A 15 15.62 -9.09 5.28
N ARG A 16 16.51 -9.12 4.28
CA ARG A 16 17.79 -9.85 4.39
C ARG A 16 18.67 -9.35 5.53
N ALA A 17 18.69 -8.04 5.77
CA ALA A 17 19.42 -7.47 6.90
C ALA A 17 18.81 -7.89 8.24
N THR A 18 17.48 -7.88 8.34
CA THR A 18 16.74 -8.32 9.53
C THR A 18 16.95 -9.82 9.79
N ASP A 19 16.97 -10.66 8.75
CA ASP A 19 17.25 -12.10 8.88
C ASP A 19 18.66 -12.35 9.43
N ARG A 20 19.66 -11.57 9.00
CA ARG A 20 21.02 -11.65 9.57
C ARG A 20 21.03 -11.23 11.04
N GLN A 21 20.34 -10.15 11.39
CA GLN A 21 20.25 -9.70 12.78
C GLN A 21 19.56 -10.76 13.66
N LEU A 22 18.50 -11.40 13.17
CA LEU A 22 17.86 -12.53 13.85
C LEU A 22 18.83 -13.69 14.06
N ALA A 23 19.64 -14.03 13.06
CA ALA A 23 20.66 -15.06 13.19
C ALA A 23 21.72 -14.71 14.26
N ASP A 24 22.18 -13.46 14.28
CA ASP A 24 23.14 -12.97 15.28
C ASP A 24 22.55 -12.98 16.70
N VAL A 25 21.30 -12.53 16.86
CA VAL A 25 20.57 -12.56 18.15
C VAL A 25 20.37 -14.01 18.62
N ASN A 26 20.01 -14.93 17.72
CA ASN A 26 19.88 -16.35 18.05
C ASN A 26 21.23 -16.96 18.46
N ALA A 27 22.33 -16.58 17.80
CA ALA A 27 23.67 -17.01 18.18
C ALA A 27 24.07 -16.47 19.56
N LYS A 28 23.77 -15.20 19.87
CA LYS A 28 23.97 -14.61 21.20
C LYS A 28 23.16 -15.33 22.27
N LEU A 29 21.89 -15.64 22.00
CA LEU A 29 21.05 -16.41 22.92
C LEU A 29 21.64 -17.80 23.18
N GLY A 30 22.09 -18.49 22.12
CA GLY A 30 22.78 -19.77 22.25
C GLY A 30 24.05 -19.67 23.09
N ALA A 31 24.86 -18.62 22.89
CA ALA A 31 26.07 -18.37 23.67
C ALA A 31 25.76 -18.09 25.15
N LEU A 32 24.73 -17.29 25.45
CA LEU A 32 24.30 -17.04 26.84
C LEU A 32 23.81 -18.32 27.51
N CYS A 33 23.08 -19.17 26.80
CA CYS A 33 22.62 -20.46 27.33
C CYS A 33 23.79 -21.42 27.60
N LEU A 34 24.78 -21.45 26.70
CA LEU A 34 25.96 -22.33 26.79
C LEU A 34 27.07 -21.78 27.69
N ALA A 35 27.06 -20.48 28.01
CA ALA A 35 27.96 -19.87 28.96
C ALA A 35 27.80 -20.61 30.29
N LYS A 36 28.69 -21.58 30.48
CA LYS A 36 28.89 -22.31 31.71
C LYS A 36 29.17 -21.26 32.78
N GLN A 37 28.70 -21.51 33.99
CA GLN A 37 28.79 -20.67 35.18
C GLN A 37 30.24 -20.31 35.62
N GLU A 38 31.23 -20.42 34.73
CA GLU A 38 32.64 -20.10 34.95
C GLU A 38 32.87 -18.61 35.16
N GLN A 39 31.92 -17.77 34.77
CA GLN A 39 31.91 -16.35 35.09
C GLN A 39 31.02 -16.18 36.33
N ASP A 40 31.54 -15.54 37.38
CA ASP A 40 30.83 -15.08 38.60
C ASP A 40 29.63 -14.13 38.31
N GLU A 41 29.14 -14.12 37.07
CA GLU A 41 27.88 -13.48 36.71
C GLU A 41 26.79 -14.08 37.56
N MET A 42 26.15 -13.19 38.32
CA MET A 42 25.01 -13.53 39.13
C MET A 42 23.96 -14.15 38.21
N GLU A 43 23.35 -15.28 38.61
CA GLU A 43 22.27 -15.91 37.82
C GLU A 43 21.17 -14.91 37.41
N ALA A 44 20.98 -13.85 38.22
CA ALA A 44 20.10 -12.74 37.92
C ALA A 44 20.52 -11.94 36.67
N ASP A 45 21.81 -11.67 36.50
CA ASP A 45 22.35 -10.94 35.34
C ASP A 45 22.19 -11.76 34.06
N LYS A 46 22.47 -13.07 34.15
CA LYS A 46 22.26 -14.01 33.05
C LYS A 46 20.80 -14.09 32.63
N ALA A 47 19.89 -14.24 33.59
CA ALA A 47 18.45 -14.28 33.33
C ALA A 47 17.96 -12.96 32.69
N SER A 48 18.46 -11.82 33.17
CA SER A 48 18.16 -10.50 32.58
C SER A 48 18.67 -10.39 31.16
N ALA A 49 19.91 -10.80 30.89
CA ALA A 49 20.49 -10.80 29.54
C ALA A 49 19.69 -11.69 28.57
N ILE A 50 19.32 -12.90 29.00
CA ILE A 50 18.46 -13.80 28.22
C ILE A 50 17.11 -13.14 27.92
N SER A 51 16.49 -12.52 28.92
CA SER A 51 15.21 -11.83 28.74
C SER A 51 15.32 -10.67 27.73
N GLN A 52 16.40 -9.89 27.79
CA GLN A 52 16.62 -8.78 26.86
C GLN A 52 16.81 -9.29 25.42
N VAL A 53 17.60 -10.34 25.23
CA VAL A 53 17.82 -10.96 23.92
C VAL A 53 16.51 -11.55 23.37
N ALA A 54 15.67 -12.15 24.21
CA ALA A 54 14.35 -12.65 23.80
C ALA A 54 13.39 -11.52 23.35
N VAL A 55 13.44 -10.36 24.02
CA VAL A 55 12.68 -9.17 23.60
C VAL A 55 13.19 -8.68 22.24
N GLU A 56 14.51 -8.57 22.05
CA GLU A 56 15.11 -8.16 20.78
C GLU A 56 14.69 -9.11 19.64
N GLN A 57 14.74 -10.42 19.88
CA GLN A 57 14.30 -11.44 18.93
C GLN A 57 12.83 -11.25 18.52
N THR A 58 11.96 -10.99 19.50
CA THR A 58 10.53 -10.75 19.26
C THR A 58 10.31 -9.50 18.41
N VAL A 59 10.99 -8.40 18.75
CA VAL A 59 10.89 -7.13 18.00
C VAL A 59 11.38 -7.29 16.57
N LEU A 60 12.51 -7.98 16.36
CA LEU A 60 13.03 -8.26 15.01
C LEU A 60 12.09 -9.16 14.21
N ALA A 61 11.46 -10.16 14.83
CA ALA A 61 10.51 -11.04 14.16
C ALA A 61 9.25 -10.28 13.71
N GLU A 62 8.69 -9.42 14.57
CA GLU A 62 7.55 -8.56 14.20
C GLU A 62 7.93 -7.53 13.14
N SER A 63 9.13 -6.94 13.22
CA SER A 63 9.67 -6.05 12.19
C SER A 63 9.78 -6.76 10.83
N ARG A 64 10.29 -8.00 10.82
CA ARG A 64 10.39 -8.83 9.62
C ARG A 64 9.01 -9.09 9.01
N LYS A 65 8.02 -9.45 9.83
CA LYS A 65 6.64 -9.66 9.39
C LYS A 65 6.04 -8.39 8.76
N LEU A 66 6.24 -7.23 9.39
CA LEU A 66 5.79 -5.95 8.86
C LEU A 66 6.43 -5.63 7.50
N LEU A 67 7.71 -5.94 7.31
CA LEU A 67 8.39 -5.77 6.02
C LEU A 67 7.82 -6.70 4.94
N GLU A 68 7.47 -7.95 5.28
CA GLU A 68 6.81 -8.88 4.36
C GLU A 68 5.40 -8.39 3.95
N GLU A 69 4.63 -7.89 4.92
CA GLU A 69 3.31 -7.28 4.66
C GLU A 69 3.43 -6.04 3.76
N LEU A 70 4.41 -5.18 4.02
CA LEU A 70 4.68 -4.00 3.18
C LEU A 70 5.06 -4.40 1.75
N LEU A 71 5.91 -5.42 1.59
CA LEU A 71 6.30 -5.95 0.29
C LEU A 71 5.08 -6.52 -0.46
N SER A 72 4.22 -7.28 0.21
CA SER A 72 2.97 -7.79 -0.34
C SER A 72 2.01 -6.67 -0.77
N GLY A 73 1.91 -5.62 0.06
CA GLY A 73 1.12 -4.42 -0.25
C GLY A 73 1.62 -3.70 -1.50
N ILE A 74 2.94 -3.58 -1.69
CA ILE A 74 3.53 -2.98 -2.89
C ILE A 74 3.21 -3.80 -4.14
N HIS A 75 3.34 -5.13 -4.08
CA HIS A 75 2.98 -5.99 -5.21
C HIS A 75 1.50 -5.86 -5.57
N THR A 76 0.63 -5.82 -4.56
CA THR A 76 -0.82 -5.64 -4.76
C THR A 76 -1.12 -4.29 -5.40
N ALA A 77 -0.52 -3.21 -4.91
CA ALA A 77 -0.65 -1.87 -5.49
C ALA A 77 -0.13 -1.81 -6.93
N ALA A 78 0.98 -2.48 -7.23
CA ALA A 78 1.54 -2.55 -8.58
C ALA A 78 0.61 -3.31 -9.54
N VAL A 79 0.00 -4.41 -9.09
CA VAL A 79 -0.99 -5.16 -9.89
C VAL A 79 -2.24 -4.32 -10.13
N ASN A 80 -2.75 -3.63 -9.11
CA ASN A 80 -3.94 -2.78 -9.26
C ASN A 80 -3.70 -1.59 -10.18
N ALA A 81 -2.55 -0.91 -10.06
CA ALA A 81 -2.19 0.18 -10.97
C ALA A 81 -2.11 -0.28 -12.45
N ARG A 82 -1.66 -1.51 -12.71
CA ARG A 82 -1.65 -2.09 -14.06
C ARG A 82 -3.06 -2.40 -14.56
N LYS A 83 -3.96 -2.87 -13.68
CA LYS A 83 -5.37 -3.10 -14.03
C LYS A 83 -6.09 -1.80 -14.35
N ASP A 84 -5.90 -0.76 -13.54
CA ASP A 84 -6.49 0.56 -13.77
C ASP A 84 -5.99 1.17 -15.08
N GLN A 85 -4.70 1.00 -15.37
CA GLN A 85 -4.13 1.41 -16.65
C GLN A 85 -4.71 0.63 -17.84
N ALA A 86 -4.90 -0.69 -17.70
CA ALA A 86 -5.51 -1.51 -18.74
C ALA A 86 -6.97 -1.11 -18.99
N LEU A 87 -7.75 -0.85 -17.92
CA LEU A 87 -9.12 -0.35 -18.03
C LEU A 87 -9.16 1.03 -18.69
N ALA A 88 -8.26 1.94 -18.33
CA ALA A 88 -8.14 3.24 -18.98
C ALA A 88 -7.78 3.12 -20.47
N GLN A 89 -6.91 2.19 -20.84
CA GLN A 89 -6.59 1.91 -22.25
C GLN A 89 -7.78 1.31 -23.00
N VAL A 90 -8.56 0.43 -22.38
CA VAL A 90 -9.79 -0.12 -22.97
C VAL A 90 -10.81 1.01 -23.21
N VAL A 91 -11.05 1.87 -22.22
CA VAL A 91 -11.97 3.02 -22.37
C VAL A 91 -11.52 3.96 -23.49
N ASN A 92 -10.21 4.24 -23.60
CA ASN A 92 -9.68 5.10 -24.66
C ASN A 92 -9.71 4.42 -26.05
N ASN A 93 -9.50 3.10 -26.15
CA ASN A 93 -9.56 2.40 -27.43
C ASN A 93 -10.99 2.25 -27.96
N PHE A 94 -11.99 2.06 -27.08
CA PHE A 94 -13.39 2.12 -27.50
C PHE A 94 -13.81 3.53 -27.91
N GLY A 95 -13.20 4.58 -27.33
CA GLY A 95 -13.38 5.96 -27.79
C GLY A 95 -12.74 6.25 -29.15
N GLY A 96 -11.54 5.71 -29.42
CA GLY A 96 -10.79 5.99 -30.65
C GLY A 96 -11.24 5.23 -31.89
N GLN A 97 -11.84 4.04 -31.76
CA GLN A 97 -12.38 3.30 -32.91
C GLN A 97 -13.82 3.70 -33.28
N ASN A 98 -14.40 4.65 -32.56
CA ASN A 98 -15.74 5.15 -32.84
C ASN A 98 -15.71 6.45 -33.65
N GLU A 99 -14.86 6.52 -34.70
CA GLU A 99 -14.93 7.61 -35.69
C GLU A 99 -16.18 7.54 -36.58
N GLY A 100 -17.07 6.56 -36.39
CA GLY A 100 -18.14 6.25 -37.36
C GLY A 100 -19.57 6.59 -36.98
N MET A 101 -19.90 6.96 -35.73
CA MET A 101 -21.31 7.22 -35.39
C MET A 101 -21.47 8.28 -34.29
N GLN A 102 -21.12 9.53 -34.65
CA GLN A 102 -21.58 10.72 -33.95
C GLN A 102 -23.09 10.95 -34.26
N ILE A 103 -23.96 10.01 -33.91
CA ILE A 103 -25.43 10.21 -33.91
C ILE A 103 -26.00 9.81 -32.55
N GLY A 104 -25.38 10.33 -31.50
CA GLY A 104 -26.07 10.57 -30.24
C GLY A 104 -26.01 12.08 -30.05
N ARG A 105 -26.98 12.80 -30.58
CA ARG A 105 -27.18 14.22 -30.28
C ARG A 105 -27.50 14.27 -28.79
N LEU A 106 -26.47 14.28 -27.94
CA LEU A 106 -26.61 14.66 -26.55
C LEU A 106 -27.21 16.07 -26.62
N PRO A 107 -28.45 16.26 -26.13
CA PRO A 107 -29.05 17.59 -26.14
C PRO A 107 -28.05 18.55 -25.50
N PRO A 108 -27.94 19.78 -26.06
CA PRO A 108 -26.87 20.70 -25.71
C PRO A 108 -26.78 20.86 -24.19
N SER A 109 -25.58 20.54 -23.71
CA SER A 109 -25.05 20.80 -22.37
C SER A 109 -25.68 19.98 -21.21
N CYS A 110 -24.94 18.94 -20.79
CA CYS A 110 -25.09 18.34 -19.45
C CYS A 110 -24.85 19.36 -18.32
N SER A 111 -24.23 20.50 -18.63
CA SER A 111 -24.14 21.66 -17.74
C SER A 111 -25.53 22.13 -17.31
N ASP A 112 -26.48 22.15 -18.24
CA ASP A 112 -27.85 22.60 -17.95
C ASP A 112 -28.60 21.66 -17.02
N LEU A 113 -28.25 20.36 -16.99
CA LEU A 113 -28.89 19.41 -16.09
C LEU A 113 -28.44 19.61 -14.64
N HIS A 114 -27.16 19.92 -14.41
CA HIS A 114 -26.68 20.24 -13.07
C HIS A 114 -27.23 21.58 -12.60
N GLU A 115 -27.29 22.58 -13.49
CA GLU A 115 -27.85 23.90 -13.20
C GLU A 115 -29.37 23.84 -12.94
N ARG A 116 -30.14 23.14 -13.80
CA ARG A 116 -31.60 22.96 -13.62
C ARG A 116 -31.92 22.16 -12.37
N ARG A 117 -31.14 21.11 -12.07
CA ARG A 117 -31.35 20.34 -10.84
C ARG A 117 -31.10 21.21 -9.60
N TRP A 118 -30.14 22.13 -9.66
CA TRP A 118 -29.89 23.08 -8.58
C TRP A 118 -30.98 24.14 -8.45
N GLN A 119 -31.48 24.68 -9.57
CA GLN A 119 -32.59 25.65 -9.57
C GLN A 119 -33.92 25.05 -9.07
N ILE A 120 -34.19 23.77 -9.36
CA ILE A 120 -35.38 23.05 -8.84
C ILE A 120 -35.28 22.89 -7.32
N ILE A 121 -34.09 22.58 -6.79
CA ILE A 121 -33.86 22.48 -5.34
C ILE A 121 -33.99 23.85 -4.67
N GLU A 122 -33.60 24.93 -5.34
CA GLU A 122 -33.76 26.30 -4.84
C GLU A 122 -35.16 26.90 -5.04
N GLY A 123 -36.11 26.18 -5.66
CA GLY A 123 -37.49 26.64 -5.83
C GLY A 123 -37.65 27.84 -6.78
N LYS A 124 -36.68 28.06 -7.69
CA LYS A 124 -36.79 29.12 -8.70
C LYS A 124 -37.68 28.65 -9.85
N SER A 125 -38.97 28.97 -9.78
CA SER A 125 -39.91 28.81 -10.88
C SER A 125 -39.47 29.65 -12.06
N LEU A 126 -39.03 29.04 -13.16
CA LEU A 126 -38.78 29.73 -14.43
C LEU A 126 -40.12 29.90 -15.14
N ASP A 127 -40.62 31.13 -15.13
CA ASP A 127 -41.83 31.53 -15.83
C ASP A 127 -41.72 31.23 -17.33
N ALA A 128 -42.79 30.62 -17.85
CA ALA A 128 -42.95 30.23 -19.22
C ALA A 128 -43.04 31.46 -20.13
N GLU A 129 -41.95 31.86 -20.78
CA GLU A 129 -41.99 32.78 -21.91
C GLU A 129 -42.60 32.06 -23.13
N SER A 130 -43.93 32.10 -23.19
CA SER A 130 -44.71 31.87 -24.40
C SER A 130 -44.68 33.15 -25.24
N GLY A 131 -43.59 33.36 -25.97
CA GLY A 131 -43.45 34.45 -26.95
C GLY A 131 -43.94 33.98 -28.32
N SER A 132 -44.90 34.73 -28.85
CA SER A 132 -45.78 34.46 -30.00
C SER A 132 -45.11 34.24 -31.36
#